data_AF-A0A1Q3E1L5-F1
#
_entry.id   AF-A0A1Q3E1L5-F1
#
_cell.length_a   1.000
_cell.length_b   1.000
_cell.length_c   1.000
_cell.angle_alpha   90.00
_cell.angle_beta   90.00
_cell.angle_gamma   90.00
#
_symmetry.space_group_name_H-M   'P 1'
#
loop_
_entity.id
_entity.type
_entity.pdbx_description
1 polymer ?
#
loop_
_entity_poly.entity_id
_entity_poly.type
_entity_poly.pdbx_seq_one_letter_code
_entity_poly.pdbx_strand_id
1 'polypeptide(L)'
;MLSRTLNWQTAVLQLVVLASLWFLSSIPGIACYVYGALTISSARPWSIAESYLILHPYSVLCCASVVFLGPISFVLPVIILQDTCIHVCFNIIHLFHGYISAWNCARYYYSSNNAMDFVPGLGGIFAWLEWLAATYNTWTTEHKPLLVIRISAAILGIYVAFREFYFGW
;
A
#
# COMPACT_ATOMS: atom_id res chain seq x y z
N MET A 1 -40.21 -5.01 -6.80
CA MET A 1 -39.23 -4.99 -5.69
C MET A 1 -37.96 -5.70 -6.15
N LEU A 2 -37.09 -4.99 -6.87
CA LEU A 2 -35.85 -5.54 -7.44
C LEU A 2 -34.68 -5.14 -6.54
N SER A 3 -34.11 -6.17 -5.90
CA SER A 3 -32.69 -6.35 -5.54
C SER A 3 -31.80 -5.10 -5.52
N ARG A 4 -31.55 -4.58 -4.30
CA ARG A 4 -30.49 -3.60 -3.97
C ARG A 4 -29.28 -4.27 -3.31
N THR A 5 -29.02 -5.54 -3.59
CA THR A 5 -27.73 -6.16 -3.25
C THR A 5 -26.76 -5.85 -4.37
N LEU A 6 -26.19 -4.65 -4.34
CA LEU A 6 -25.07 -4.26 -5.19
C LEU A 6 -23.95 -5.27 -4.88
N ASN A 7 -23.72 -6.19 -5.81
CA ASN A 7 -22.82 -7.34 -5.67
C ASN A 7 -21.40 -6.83 -5.40
N TRP A 8 -20.97 -6.89 -4.14
CA TRP A 8 -19.58 -6.62 -3.73
C TRP A 8 -18.59 -7.43 -4.58
N GLN A 9 -18.98 -8.65 -4.96
CA GLN A 9 -18.23 -9.50 -5.88
C GLN A 9 -18.05 -8.88 -7.27
N THR A 10 -19.07 -8.21 -7.82
CA THR A 10 -18.93 -7.49 -9.09
C THR A 10 -18.09 -6.22 -8.95
N ALA A 11 -18.17 -5.51 -7.82
CA ALA A 11 -17.34 -4.34 -7.56
C ALA A 11 -15.85 -4.72 -7.42
N VAL A 12 -15.54 -5.81 -6.71
CA VAL A 12 -14.18 -6.36 -6.57
C VAL A 12 -13.67 -6.86 -7.91
N LEU A 13 -14.49 -7.57 -8.69
CA LEU A 13 -14.10 -8.02 -10.03
C LEU A 13 -13.83 -6.82 -10.95
N GLN A 14 -14.65 -5.77 -10.89
CA GLN A 14 -14.45 -4.54 -11.65
C GLN A 14 -13.17 -3.81 -11.22
N LEU A 15 -12.86 -3.76 -9.93
CA LEU A 15 -11.62 -3.19 -9.39
C LEU A 15 -10.38 -3.98 -9.83
N VAL A 16 -10.44 -5.31 -9.79
CA VAL A 16 -9.35 -6.19 -10.26
C VAL A 16 -9.16 -6.02 -11.76
N VAL A 17 -10.24 -6.00 -12.55
CA VAL A 17 -10.16 -5.78 -14.00
C VAL A 17 -9.63 -4.39 -14.33
N LEU A 18 -10.05 -3.35 -13.62
CA LEU A 18 -9.53 -1.98 -13.78
C LEU A 18 -8.05 -1.89 -13.37
N ALA A 19 -7.64 -2.54 -12.28
CA ALA A 19 -6.24 -2.59 -11.86
C ALA A 19 -5.38 -3.40 -12.84
N SER A 20 -5.93 -4.47 -13.42
CA SER A 20 -5.27 -5.29 -14.44
C SER A 20 -5.16 -4.54 -15.77
N LEU A 21 -6.23 -3.85 -16.18
CA LEU A 21 -6.24 -3.00 -17.36
C LEU A 21 -5.34 -1.78 -17.17
N TRP A 22 -5.28 -1.20 -15.97
CA TRP A 22 -4.33 -0.14 -15.64
C TRP A 22 -2.89 -0.67 -15.65
N PHE A 23 -2.62 -1.85 -15.08
CA PHE A 23 -1.32 -2.50 -15.11
C PHE A 23 -0.88 -2.84 -16.54
N LEU A 24 -1.77 -3.43 -17.35
CA LEU A 24 -1.52 -3.77 -18.75
C LEU A 24 -1.47 -2.53 -19.67
N SER A 25 -2.27 -1.49 -19.42
CA SER A 25 -2.24 -0.21 -20.17
C SER A 25 -1.15 0.74 -19.69
N SER A 26 -0.52 0.46 -18.55
CA SER A 26 0.76 1.05 -18.12
C SER A 26 1.97 0.35 -18.77
N ILE A 27 1.74 -0.73 -19.54
CA ILE A 27 2.77 -1.50 -20.26
C ILE A 27 2.81 -1.25 -21.80
N PRO A 28 2.57 -0.02 -22.32
CA PRO A 28 3.25 0.41 -23.54
C PRO A 28 4.72 0.70 -23.24
N GLY A 29 5.01 1.18 -22.02
CA GLY A 29 6.34 1.50 -21.54
C GLY A 29 7.22 0.26 -21.36
N ILE A 30 6.72 -0.80 -20.71
CA ILE A 30 7.52 -2.03 -20.50
C ILE A 30 7.69 -2.81 -21.81
N ALA A 31 6.72 -2.83 -22.73
CA ALA A 31 6.90 -3.47 -24.03
C ALA A 31 7.96 -2.73 -24.89
N CYS A 32 7.92 -1.39 -24.91
CA CYS A 32 8.93 -0.58 -25.59
C CYS A 32 10.30 -0.61 -24.87
N TYR A 33 10.32 -0.73 -23.54
CA TYR A 33 11.53 -0.85 -22.71
C TYR A 33 12.15 -2.25 -22.77
N VAL A 34 11.35 -3.32 -22.88
CA VAL A 34 11.81 -4.69 -23.11
C VAL A 34 12.28 -4.85 -24.54
N TYR A 35 11.55 -4.30 -25.53
CA TYR A 35 12.00 -4.31 -26.92
C TYR A 35 13.25 -3.45 -27.10
N GLY A 36 13.34 -2.30 -26.44
CA GLY A 36 14.56 -1.46 -26.37
C GLY A 36 15.71 -2.15 -25.65
N ALA A 37 15.48 -2.79 -24.50
CA ALA A 37 16.50 -3.53 -23.76
C ALA A 37 17.00 -4.78 -24.49
N LEU A 38 16.15 -5.42 -25.32
CA LEU A 38 16.52 -6.55 -26.16
C LEU A 38 17.22 -6.15 -27.46
N THR A 39 17.05 -4.90 -27.93
CA THR A 39 17.62 -4.40 -29.19
C THR A 39 18.83 -3.47 -28.99
N ILE A 40 19.04 -2.92 -27.79
CA ILE A 40 20.24 -2.18 -27.43
C ILE A 40 21.39 -3.18 -27.25
N SER A 41 22.18 -3.31 -28.31
CA SER A 41 23.53 -3.87 -28.32
C SER A 41 24.26 -3.56 -27.00
N SER A 42 24.51 -4.58 -26.18
CA SER A 42 25.59 -4.71 -25.18
C SER A 42 25.89 -3.54 -24.21
N ALA A 43 25.10 -2.46 -24.22
CA ALA A 43 25.24 -1.30 -23.36
C ALA A 43 24.47 -1.54 -22.06
N ARG A 44 25.12 -2.31 -21.19
CA ARG A 44 24.98 -2.37 -19.72
C ARG A 44 23.54 -2.15 -19.21
N PRO A 45 22.71 -3.22 -19.07
CA PRO A 45 21.41 -3.15 -18.40
C PRO A 45 21.47 -2.46 -17.02
N TRP A 46 22.64 -2.49 -16.38
CA TRP A 46 22.95 -1.74 -15.17
C TRP A 46 22.72 -0.22 -15.29
N SER A 47 23.19 0.40 -16.37
CA SER A 47 23.10 1.86 -16.57
C SER A 47 21.65 2.35 -16.73
N ILE A 48 20.81 1.53 -17.37
CA ILE A 48 19.40 1.83 -17.57
C ILE A 48 18.63 1.64 -16.25
N ALA A 49 18.91 0.55 -15.53
CA ALA A 49 18.32 0.31 -14.20
C ALA A 49 18.69 1.43 -13.21
N GLU A 50 19.96 1.85 -13.20
CA GLU A 50 20.43 2.96 -12.37
C GLU A 50 19.72 4.28 -12.71
N SER A 51 19.62 4.60 -14.00
CA SER A 51 18.89 5.81 -14.45
C SER A 51 17.41 5.78 -14.04
N TYR A 52 16.76 4.62 -14.12
CA TYR A 52 15.37 4.47 -13.72
C TYR A 52 15.19 4.63 -12.21
N LEU A 53 16.11 4.07 -11.40
CA LEU A 53 16.08 4.20 -9.95
C LEU A 53 16.19 5.68 -9.54
N ILE A 54 17.09 6.44 -10.19
CA ILE A 54 17.26 7.89 -9.95
C ILE A 54 16.02 8.70 -10.37
N LEU A 55 15.43 8.38 -11.52
CA LEU A 55 14.30 9.15 -12.05
C LEU A 55 12.99 8.90 -11.28
N HIS A 56 12.80 7.68 -10.75
CA HIS A 56 11.55 7.25 -10.12
C HIS A 56 11.77 6.55 -8.77
N PRO A 57 12.42 7.21 -7.81
CA PRO A 57 12.81 6.62 -6.53
C PRO A 57 11.58 6.17 -5.71
N TYR A 58 10.55 7.02 -5.65
CA TYR A 58 9.33 6.76 -4.90
C TYR A 58 8.50 5.61 -5.46
N SER A 59 8.43 5.48 -6.79
CA SER A 59 7.75 4.36 -7.45
C SER A 59 8.43 3.04 -7.10
N VAL A 60 9.76 3.03 -7.14
CA VAL A 60 10.54 1.84 -6.77
C VAL A 60 10.38 1.52 -5.29
N LEU A 61 10.43 2.51 -4.40
CA LEU A 61 10.16 2.33 -2.97
C LEU A 61 8.78 1.75 -2.72
N CYS A 62 7.76 2.25 -3.41
CA CYS A 62 6.39 1.77 -3.30
C CYS A 62 6.30 0.30 -3.76
N CYS A 63 6.80 -0.03 -4.95
CA CYS A 63 6.82 -1.39 -5.45
C CYS A 63 7.62 -2.34 -4.56
N ALA A 64 8.81 -1.93 -4.11
CA ALA A 64 9.64 -2.71 -3.20
C ALA A 64 8.93 -2.96 -1.85
N SER A 65 8.24 -1.94 -1.32
CA SER A 65 7.47 -2.05 -0.09
C SER A 65 6.26 -2.98 -0.24
N VAL A 66 5.54 -2.91 -1.36
CA VAL A 66 4.42 -3.82 -1.65
C VAL A 66 4.91 -5.26 -1.82
N VAL A 67 6.02 -5.47 -2.52
CA VAL A 67 6.60 -6.82 -2.69
C VAL A 67 7.17 -7.33 -1.37
N PHE A 68 7.75 -6.50 -0.52
CA PHE A 68 8.33 -6.95 0.75
C PHE A 68 7.27 -7.16 1.83
N LEU A 69 6.46 -6.13 2.12
CA LEU A 69 5.47 -6.10 3.20
C LEU A 69 4.13 -6.75 2.78
N GLY A 70 3.90 -6.94 1.49
CA GLY A 70 2.65 -7.48 0.97
C GLY A 70 1.48 -6.51 1.13
N PRO A 71 0.26 -7.04 1.33
CA PRO A 71 -0.96 -6.24 1.53
C PRO A 71 -0.91 -5.27 2.71
N ILE A 72 -0.06 -5.55 3.71
CA ILE A 72 0.14 -4.70 4.90
C ILE A 72 0.63 -3.30 4.52
N SER A 73 1.38 -3.17 3.42
CA SER A 73 1.87 -1.88 2.92
C SER A 73 0.75 -0.86 2.67
N PHE A 74 -0.47 -1.31 2.35
CA PHE A 74 -1.64 -0.45 2.17
C PHE A 74 -2.37 -0.15 3.47
N VAL A 75 -2.22 -1.00 4.49
CA VAL A 75 -2.88 -0.85 5.79
C VAL A 75 -2.28 0.31 6.57
N LEU A 76 -0.96 0.43 6.55
CA LEU A 76 -0.23 1.45 7.29
C LEU A 76 -0.67 2.90 6.94
N PRO A 77 -0.72 3.32 5.65
CA PRO A 77 -1.21 4.66 5.31
C PRO A 77 -2.69 4.85 5.64
N VAL A 78 -3.51 3.80 5.58
CA VAL A 78 -4.94 3.89 5.95
C VAL A 78 -5.10 4.10 7.46
N ILE A 79 -4.32 3.40 8.28
CA ILE A 79 -4.31 3.59 9.75
C ILE A 79 -3.85 5.01 10.09
N ILE A 80 -2.76 5.48 9.47
CA ILE A 80 -2.26 6.85 9.70
C ILE A 80 -3.29 7.88 9.28
N LEU A 81 -3.94 7.70 8.12
CA LEU A 81 -4.98 8.61 7.64
C LEU A 81 -6.19 8.63 8.59
N GLN A 82 -6.63 7.46 9.06
CA GLN A 82 -7.70 7.35 10.04
C GLN A 82 -7.37 8.10 11.32
N ASP A 83 -6.19 7.86 11.89
CA ASP A 83 -5.76 8.51 13.14
C ASP A 83 -5.63 10.03 12.97
N THR A 84 -5.11 10.47 11.82
CA THR A 84 -5.04 11.89 11.44
C THR A 84 -6.43 12.52 11.36
N CYS A 85 -7.38 11.86 10.68
CA CYS A 85 -8.77 12.32 10.58
C CYS A 85 -9.43 12.44 11.96
N ILE A 86 -9.23 11.45 12.83
CA ILE A 86 -9.76 11.47 14.19
C ILE A 86 -9.17 12.66 14.98
N HIS A 87 -7.85 12.87 14.90
CA HIS A 87 -7.18 14.01 15.53
C HIS A 87 -7.72 15.35 15.01
N VAL A 88 -7.91 15.49 13.70
CA VAL A 88 -8.50 16.71 13.11
C VAL A 88 -9.92 16.93 13.64
N CYS A 89 -10.76 15.90 13.65
CA CYS A 89 -12.11 15.96 14.21
C CYS A 89 -12.10 16.39 15.69
N PHE A 90 -11.19 15.86 16.50
CA PHE A 90 -11.08 16.26 17.91
C PHE A 90 -10.65 17.72 18.07
N ASN A 91 -9.69 18.19 17.27
CA ASN A 91 -9.29 19.61 17.28
C ASN A 91 -10.46 20.52 16.86
N ILE A 92 -11.23 20.13 15.85
CA ILE A 92 -12.44 20.83 15.43
C ILE A 92 -13.46 20.89 16.57
N ILE A 93 -13.75 19.76 17.21
CA ILE A 93 -14.68 19.70 18.36
C ILE A 93 -14.20 20.62 19.48
N HIS A 94 -12.90 20.61 19.78
CA HIS A 94 -12.30 21.46 20.81
C HIS A 94 -12.47 22.96 20.49
N LEU A 95 -12.28 23.36 19.22
CA LEU A 95 -12.50 24.73 18.78
C LEU A 95 -13.96 25.18 18.95
N PHE A 96 -14.94 24.29 18.69
CA PHE A 96 -16.36 24.64 18.72
C PHE A 96 -17.04 24.46 20.09
N HIS A 97 -16.59 23.53 20.93
CA HIS A 97 -17.21 23.23 22.24
C HIS A 97 -16.42 23.77 23.44
N GLY A 98 -15.29 24.44 23.20
CA GLY A 98 -14.43 24.95 24.27
C GLY A 98 -13.60 23.86 24.94
N TYR A 99 -13.07 24.16 26.12
CA TYR A 99 -12.06 23.34 26.81
C TYR A 99 -12.66 22.02 27.34
N ILE A 100 -12.71 21.00 26.48
CA ILE A 100 -12.93 19.61 26.92
C ILE A 100 -11.63 19.11 27.55
N SER A 101 -11.72 18.56 28.76
CA SER A 101 -10.57 17.96 29.45
C SER A 101 -9.95 16.85 28.58
N ALA A 102 -8.62 16.83 28.48
CA ALA A 102 -7.88 15.83 27.74
C ALA A 102 -8.24 14.39 28.17
N TRP A 103 -8.59 14.20 29.44
CA TRP A 103 -9.00 12.90 29.99
C TRP A 103 -10.35 12.43 29.44
N ASN A 104 -11.29 13.36 29.24
CA ASN A 104 -12.59 13.06 28.64
C ASN A 104 -12.42 12.78 27.14
N CYS A 105 -11.59 13.53 26.42
CA CYS A 105 -11.26 13.26 25.02
C CYS A 105 -10.59 11.89 24.83
N ALA A 106 -9.61 11.54 25.67
CA ALA A 106 -8.98 10.22 25.63
C ALA A 106 -9.99 9.09 25.87
N ARG A 107 -10.93 9.29 26.82
CA ARG A 107 -12.00 8.32 27.09
C ARG A 107 -12.98 8.20 25.92
N TYR A 108 -13.33 9.30 25.26
CA TYR A 108 -14.15 9.27 24.04
C TYR A 108 -13.42 8.56 22.90
N TYR A 109 -12.15 8.89 22.64
CA TYR A 109 -11.32 8.20 21.66
C TYR A 109 -11.26 6.69 21.93
N TYR A 110 -10.98 6.28 23.18
CA TYR A 110 -10.94 4.87 23.56
C TYR A 110 -12.29 4.18 23.38
N SER A 111 -13.38 4.87 23.72
CA SER A 111 -14.73 4.34 23.52
C SER A 111 -15.09 4.24 22.05
N SER A 112 -14.65 5.17 21.20
CA SER A 112 -14.89 5.18 19.76
C SER A 112 -14.03 4.17 19.00
N ASN A 113 -12.76 3.98 19.40
CA ASN A 113 -11.91 2.93 18.86
C ASN A 113 -12.42 1.54 19.25
N ASN A 114 -12.85 1.35 20.50
CA ASN A 114 -13.51 0.10 20.93
C ASN A 114 -14.93 -0.03 20.35
N ALA A 115 -15.57 1.09 19.96
CA ALA A 115 -16.83 1.05 19.23
C ALA A 115 -16.65 0.68 17.74
N MET A 116 -15.42 0.52 17.24
CA MET A 116 -15.22 -0.06 15.90
C MET A 116 -15.71 -1.51 15.82
N ASP A 117 -15.82 -2.22 16.96
CA ASP A 117 -16.51 -3.52 17.04
C ASP A 117 -18.01 -3.40 16.67
N PHE A 118 -18.59 -2.20 16.81
CA PHE A 118 -20.00 -1.91 16.56
C PHE A 118 -20.26 -1.21 15.21
N VAL A 119 -19.23 -0.86 14.43
CA VAL A 119 -19.42 -0.28 13.09
C VAL A 119 -19.50 -1.41 12.06
N PRO A 120 -20.70 -1.74 11.54
CA PRO A 120 -20.85 -2.83 10.58
C PRO A 120 -20.08 -2.51 9.29
N GLY A 121 -19.04 -3.30 9.00
CA GLY A 121 -18.28 -3.25 7.74
C GLY A 121 -16.78 -3.00 7.87
N LEU A 122 -16.33 -2.23 8.88
CA LEU A 122 -14.91 -1.91 9.06
C LEU A 122 -14.10 -3.07 9.64
N GLY A 123 -14.64 -3.76 10.65
CA GLY A 123 -14.02 -4.99 11.17
C GLY A 123 -13.84 -6.06 10.09
N GLY A 124 -14.73 -6.11 9.11
CA GLY A 124 -14.62 -7.00 7.95
C GLY A 124 -13.44 -6.66 7.03
N ILE A 125 -13.14 -5.37 6.83
CA ILE A 125 -12.02 -4.91 5.99
C ILE A 125 -10.69 -5.23 6.67
N PHE A 126 -10.55 -4.93 7.97
CA PHE A 126 -9.32 -5.25 8.71
C PHE A 126 -9.10 -6.77 8.84
N ALA A 127 -10.15 -7.53 9.17
CA ALA A 127 -10.06 -8.99 9.19
C ALA A 127 -9.72 -9.59 7.81
N TRP A 128 -10.25 -9.01 6.74
CA TRP A 128 -9.90 -9.42 5.37
C TRP A 128 -8.44 -9.08 5.01
N LEU A 129 -7.94 -7.91 5.42
CA LEU A 129 -6.54 -7.52 5.24
C LEU A 129 -5.59 -8.40 6.04
N GLU A 130 -5.92 -8.73 7.29
CA GLU A 130 -5.16 -9.68 8.11
C GLU A 130 -5.13 -11.06 7.47
N TRP A 131 -6.27 -11.56 6.99
CA TRP A 131 -6.33 -12.83 6.27
C TRP A 131 -5.49 -12.82 4.99
N LEU A 132 -5.53 -11.75 4.20
CA LEU A 132 -4.68 -11.58 3.02
C LEU A 132 -3.20 -11.53 3.37
N ALA A 133 -2.83 -10.81 4.43
CA ALA A 133 -1.47 -10.72 4.90
C ALA A 133 -0.94 -12.09 5.37
N ALA A 134 -1.74 -12.84 6.13
CA ALA A 134 -1.42 -14.19 6.57
C ALA A 134 -1.24 -15.11 5.35
N THR A 135 -2.16 -15.07 4.39
CA THR A 135 -2.10 -15.88 3.16
C THR A 135 -0.85 -15.56 2.35
N TYR A 136 -0.58 -14.27 2.13
CA TYR A 136 0.62 -13.80 1.42
C TYR A 136 1.91 -14.26 2.10
N ASN A 137 1.96 -14.18 3.44
CA ASN A 137 3.11 -14.62 4.20
C ASN A 137 3.32 -16.13 4.09
N THR A 138 2.28 -16.93 4.30
CA THR A 138 2.34 -18.39 4.15
C THR A 138 2.84 -18.76 2.75
N TRP A 139 2.26 -18.19 1.70
CA TRP A 139 2.60 -18.53 0.33
C TRP A 139 4.06 -18.21 -0.01
N THR A 140 4.55 -17.06 0.47
CA THR A 140 5.94 -16.63 0.23
C THR A 140 6.95 -17.37 1.09
N THR A 141 6.55 -17.92 2.24
CA THR A 141 7.40 -18.81 3.04
C THR A 141 7.48 -20.24 2.49
N GLU A 142 6.39 -20.75 1.91
CA GLU A 142 6.36 -22.09 1.31
C GLU A 142 7.16 -22.16 0.01
N HIS A 143 7.16 -21.08 -0.79
CA HIS A 143 7.85 -21.02 -2.07
C HIS A 143 9.17 -20.24 -1.96
N LYS A 144 10.28 -20.97 -1.81
CA LYS A 144 11.63 -20.39 -1.72
C LYS A 144 11.95 -19.30 -2.76
N PRO A 145 11.53 -19.41 -4.05
CA PRO A 145 11.77 -18.34 -5.02
C PRO A 145 11.07 -17.02 -4.66
N LEU A 146 9.84 -17.07 -4.13
CA LEU A 146 9.11 -15.89 -3.69
C LEU A 146 9.78 -15.24 -2.47
N LEU A 147 10.34 -16.04 -1.56
CA LEU A 147 11.13 -15.53 -0.44
C LEU A 147 12.37 -14.77 -0.91
N VAL A 148 13.10 -15.31 -1.90
CA VAL A 148 14.27 -14.63 -2.49
C VAL A 148 13.87 -13.31 -3.14
N ILE A 149 12.74 -13.27 -3.84
CA ILE A 149 12.20 -12.03 -4.41
C ILE A 149 11.85 -11.02 -3.31
N ARG A 150 11.19 -11.44 -2.21
CA ARG A 150 10.88 -10.56 -1.07
C ARG A 150 12.14 -9.96 -0.45
N ILE A 151 13.16 -10.78 -0.20
CA ILE A 151 14.44 -10.33 0.38
C ILE A 151 15.14 -9.37 -0.58
N SER A 152 15.16 -9.69 -1.88
CA SER A 152 15.77 -8.83 -2.90
C SER A 152 15.06 -7.47 -2.99
N ALA A 153 13.72 -7.46 -2.93
CA ALA A 153 12.93 -6.24 -2.88
C ALA A 153 13.22 -5.42 -1.61
N ALA A 154 13.39 -6.07 -0.45
CA ALA A 154 13.77 -5.40 0.79
C ALA A 154 15.14 -4.72 0.68
N ILE A 155 16.15 -5.43 0.16
CA ILE A 155 17.49 -4.91 -0.05
C ILE A 155 17.45 -3.73 -1.02
N LEU A 156 16.72 -3.86 -2.14
CA LEU A 156 16.55 -2.78 -3.11
C LEU A 156 15.85 -1.56 -2.50
N GLY A 157 14.78 -1.76 -1.74
CA GLY A 157 14.06 -0.69 -1.06
C GLY A 157 14.94 0.05 -0.06
N ILE A 158 15.75 -0.68 0.73
CA ILE A 158 16.72 -0.08 1.66
C ILE A 158 17.78 0.70 0.90
N TYR A 159 18.32 0.14 -0.19
CA TYR A 159 19.32 0.82 -1.03
C TYR A 159 18.78 2.14 -1.58
N VAL A 160 17.60 2.11 -2.20
CA VAL A 160 16.92 3.27 -2.78
C VAL A 160 16.57 4.31 -1.70
N ALA A 161 16.04 3.88 -0.55
CA ALA A 161 15.72 4.78 0.56
C ALA A 161 17.00 5.44 1.13
N PHE A 162 18.06 4.66 1.33
CA PHE A 162 19.32 5.17 1.82
C PHE A 162 19.92 6.19 0.86
N ARG A 163 19.87 5.91 -0.45
CA ARG A 163 20.35 6.84 -1.49
C ARG A 163 19.50 8.10 -1.57
N GLU A 164 18.17 8.00 -1.55
CA GLU A 164 17.25 9.17 -1.56
C GLU A 164 17.40 10.04 -0.31
N PHE A 165 17.31 9.45 0.88
CA PHE A 165 17.22 10.25 2.10
C PHE A 165 18.57 10.77 2.60
N TYR A 166 19.68 10.05 2.35
CA TYR A 166 21.00 10.45 2.85
C TYR A 166 21.89 11.10 1.80
N PHE A 167 21.87 10.57 0.58
CA PHE A 167 22.70 11.10 -0.50
C PHE A 167 21.93 12.04 -1.40
N GLY A 168 20.58 12.03 -1.33
CA GLY A 168 19.74 12.81 -2.22
C GLY A 168 20.16 12.62 -3.67
N TRP A 169 20.50 11.36 -4.01
CA TRP A 169 20.93 10.99 -5.37
C TRP A 169 20.33 11.87 -6.46
#